data_AF-A0A8H6CWI6-F1
#
_entry.id   AF-A0A8H6CWI6-F1
#
_cell.length_a   1.000
_cell.length_b   1.000
_cell.length_c   1.000
_cell.angle_alpha   90.00
_cell.angle_beta   90.00
_cell.angle_gamma   90.00
#
_symmetry.space_group_name_H-M   'P 1'
#
loop_
_entity.id
_entity.type
_entity.pdbx_description
1 polymer ?
#
loop_
_entity_poly.entity_id
_entity_poly.type
_entity_poly.pdbx_seq_one_letter_code
_entity_poly.pdbx_strand_id
1 'polypeptide(L)'
;MIDPKAEELGWTISKDDDENLVTFITPKFSGAGLAENPKVISATKEPYWKRMAGHENVIPGSLRWKVFGIVAAHGGLEELEALVDLWKNSFNEGEQYPALECLGRSTNAELVKWALSYLLTDAVKNHGMFYLTWLAGGTAQGSIELWEWAQENLERIEKEVLVDIASLFLGTALEGLHTQEQIEDVKAFFCRARYEKSPYGP
;
A
#
# COMPACT_ATOMS: atom_id res chain seq x y z
N MET A 1 13.29 1.19 20.63
CA MET A 1 14.76 1.43 20.55
C MET A 1 15.31 0.54 19.44
N ILE A 2 16.17 1.10 18.59
CA ILE A 2 16.89 0.33 17.57
C ILE A 2 18.14 -0.27 18.24
N ASP A 3 18.46 -1.52 17.94
CA ASP A 3 19.61 -2.24 18.48
C ASP A 3 20.92 -1.63 17.91
N PRO A 4 21.92 -1.28 18.74
CA PRO A 4 23.20 -0.71 18.29
C PRO A 4 23.93 -1.51 17.22
N LYS A 5 23.77 -2.85 17.23
CA LYS A 5 24.39 -3.74 16.24
C LYS A 5 23.72 -3.66 14.87
N ALA A 6 22.45 -3.25 14.82
CA ALA A 6 21.74 -2.98 13.56
C ALA A 6 22.11 -1.62 12.95
N GLU A 7 22.48 -0.64 13.78
CA GLU A 7 23.11 0.60 13.29
C GLU A 7 24.53 0.35 12.76
N GLU A 8 25.27 -0.57 13.37
CA GLU A 8 26.63 -0.98 12.99
C GLU A 8 26.68 -1.81 11.69
N LEU A 9 25.72 -2.71 11.48
CA LEU A 9 25.55 -3.47 10.22
C LEU A 9 24.97 -2.61 9.07
N GLY A 10 24.59 -1.37 9.40
CA GLY A 10 24.76 -0.23 8.51
C GLY A 10 23.91 -0.19 7.26
N TRP A 11 22.59 -0.43 7.36
CA TRP A 11 21.51 0.00 6.44
C TRP A 11 21.71 -0.23 4.93
N THR A 12 22.78 -0.91 4.53
CA THR A 12 23.23 -1.05 3.16
C THR A 12 22.53 -2.28 2.64
N ILE A 13 21.63 -2.07 1.70
CA ILE A 13 20.97 -3.16 1.02
C ILE A 13 21.98 -3.72 0.03
N SER A 14 22.58 -4.87 0.35
CA SER A 14 23.43 -5.61 -0.59
C SER A 14 22.78 -6.92 -0.99
N LYS A 15 22.94 -7.29 -2.26
CA LYS A 15 22.60 -8.61 -2.76
C LYS A 15 23.57 -9.70 -2.32
N ASP A 16 24.75 -9.30 -1.85
CA ASP A 16 25.83 -10.20 -1.44
C ASP A 16 25.74 -10.52 0.07
N ASP A 17 24.75 -9.97 0.78
CA ASP A 17 24.51 -10.28 2.18
C ASP A 17 23.99 -11.71 2.36
N ASP A 18 24.44 -12.38 3.43
CA ASP A 18 23.95 -13.71 3.80
C ASP A 18 22.43 -13.70 4.07
N GLU A 19 21.72 -14.74 3.64
CA GLU A 19 20.26 -14.80 3.75
C GLU A 19 19.76 -14.72 5.21
N ASN A 20 20.52 -15.26 6.17
CA ASN A 20 20.18 -15.13 7.60
C ASN A 20 20.33 -13.69 8.08
N LEU A 21 21.34 -12.98 7.58
CA LEU A 21 21.55 -11.57 7.87
C LEU A 21 20.40 -10.73 7.29
N VAL A 22 20.04 -10.96 6.03
CA VAL A 22 18.91 -10.29 5.37
C VAL A 22 17.60 -10.53 6.14
N THR A 23 17.33 -11.77 6.52
CA THR A 23 16.13 -12.13 7.30
C THR A 23 16.12 -11.43 8.67
N PHE A 24 17.25 -11.36 9.36
CA PHE A 24 17.38 -10.72 10.66
C PHE A 24 17.17 -9.19 10.62
N ILE A 25 17.65 -8.52 9.57
CA ILE A 25 17.54 -7.06 9.43
C ILE A 25 16.19 -6.62 8.85
N THR A 26 15.51 -7.48 8.08
CA THR A 26 14.28 -7.14 7.33
C THR A 26 13.18 -6.52 8.20
N PRO A 27 12.79 -7.08 9.37
CA PRO A 27 11.75 -6.48 10.20
C PRO A 27 12.16 -5.11 10.77
N LYS A 28 13.45 -4.96 11.13
CA LYS A 28 14.00 -3.71 11.69
C LYS A 28 14.08 -2.61 10.64
N PHE A 29 14.54 -2.96 9.44
CA PHE A 29 14.59 -2.05 8.29
C PHE A 29 13.19 -1.54 7.94
N SER A 30 12.21 -2.44 7.89
CA SER A 30 10.81 -2.08 7.68
C SER A 30 10.27 -1.16 8.77
N GLY A 31 10.46 -1.52 10.04
CA GLY A 31 9.92 -0.75 11.17
C GLY A 31 10.55 0.63 11.29
N ALA A 32 11.88 0.72 11.15
CA ALA A 32 12.61 1.98 11.24
C ALA A 32 12.34 2.90 10.04
N GLY A 33 12.23 2.35 8.83
CA GLY A 33 11.89 3.14 7.63
C GLY A 33 10.46 3.71 7.70
N LEU A 34 9.49 2.92 8.17
CA LEU A 34 8.12 3.40 8.36
C LEU A 34 8.01 4.38 9.55
N ALA A 35 8.84 4.23 10.58
CA ALA A 35 8.94 5.18 11.70
C ALA A 35 9.82 6.41 11.37
N GLU A 36 9.88 6.82 10.10
CA GLU A 36 10.55 8.04 9.63
C GLU A 36 12.05 8.15 9.95
N ASN A 37 12.77 7.04 10.12
CA ASN A 37 14.22 7.12 10.33
C ASN A 37 14.91 7.61 9.04
N PRO A 38 15.54 8.80 9.05
CA PRO A 38 16.07 9.42 7.84
C PRO A 38 17.23 8.63 7.22
N LYS A 39 17.99 7.88 8.01
CA LYS A 39 19.08 7.04 7.48
C LYS A 39 18.53 5.88 6.65
N VAL A 40 17.44 5.26 7.12
CA VAL A 40 16.79 4.14 6.43
C VAL A 40 16.12 4.61 5.14
N ILE A 41 15.39 5.74 5.22
CA ILE A 41 14.77 6.36 4.05
C ILE A 41 15.83 6.74 3.02
N SER A 42 16.97 7.30 3.43
CA SER A 42 18.04 7.63 2.49
C SER A 42 18.67 6.38 1.86
N ALA A 43 18.78 5.29 2.62
CA ALA A 43 19.38 4.05 2.14
C ALA A 43 18.51 3.30 1.11
N THR A 44 17.19 3.55 1.06
CA THR A 44 16.32 2.96 0.04
C THR A 44 16.42 3.65 -1.32
N LYS A 45 16.78 4.95 -1.36
CA LYS A 45 16.72 5.77 -2.59
C LYS A 45 17.59 5.24 -3.72
N GLU A 46 18.88 5.00 -3.45
CA GLU A 46 19.81 4.56 -4.50
C GLU A 46 19.46 3.15 -5.05
N PRO A 47 19.23 2.11 -4.21
CA PRO A 47 18.79 0.80 -4.71
C PRO A 47 17.46 0.87 -5.45
N TYR A 48 16.51 1.69 -4.96
CA TYR A 48 15.23 1.89 -5.63
C TYR A 48 15.42 2.42 -7.06
N TRP A 49 16.13 3.53 -7.24
CA TRP A 49 16.32 4.12 -8.55
C TRP A 49 17.16 3.25 -9.48
N LYS A 50 18.17 2.55 -8.95
CA LYS A 50 18.89 1.54 -9.72
C LYS A 50 17.94 0.43 -10.19
N ARG A 51 17.03 -0.03 -9.33
CA ARG A 51 16.04 -1.03 -9.75
C ARG A 51 15.13 -0.44 -10.84
N MET A 52 14.61 0.77 -10.68
CA MET A 52 13.75 1.41 -11.71
C MET A 52 14.49 1.59 -13.05
N ALA A 53 15.80 1.79 -13.02
CA ALA A 53 16.66 1.84 -14.22
C ALA A 53 16.98 0.46 -14.83
N GLY A 54 16.40 -0.63 -14.33
CA GLY A 54 16.56 -1.98 -14.87
C GLY A 54 17.66 -2.84 -14.22
N HIS A 55 18.28 -2.37 -13.12
CA HIS A 55 19.25 -3.20 -12.38
C HIS A 55 18.52 -4.23 -11.50
N GLU A 56 18.14 -5.38 -12.07
CA GLU A 56 17.27 -6.40 -11.45
C GLU A 56 17.76 -6.93 -10.08
N ASN A 57 19.08 -7.00 -9.91
CA ASN A 57 19.71 -7.63 -8.75
C ASN A 57 20.17 -6.64 -7.67
N VAL A 58 19.82 -5.36 -7.77
CA VAL A 58 20.28 -4.35 -6.80
C VAL A 58 19.53 -4.40 -5.46
N ILE A 59 18.31 -4.94 -5.45
CA ILE A 59 17.52 -5.16 -4.23
C ILE A 59 17.27 -6.66 -4.10
N PRO A 60 17.69 -7.31 -2.99
CA PRO A 60 17.32 -8.69 -2.68
C PRO A 60 15.81 -8.88 -2.75
N GLY A 61 15.34 -9.99 -3.32
CA GLY A 61 13.91 -10.25 -3.53
C GLY A 61 13.07 -10.07 -2.25
N SER A 62 13.57 -10.58 -1.12
CA SER A 62 12.93 -10.46 0.21
C SER A 62 12.81 -9.02 0.73
N LEU A 63 13.63 -8.10 0.24
CA LEU A 63 13.63 -6.69 0.64
C LEU A 63 12.84 -5.79 -0.31
N ARG A 64 12.47 -6.24 -1.52
CA ARG A 64 11.79 -5.41 -2.53
C ARG A 64 10.52 -4.75 -2.00
N TRP A 65 9.62 -5.53 -1.41
CA TRP A 65 8.38 -5.01 -0.81
C TRP A 65 8.65 -3.98 0.30
N LYS A 66 9.76 -4.12 1.04
CA LYS A 66 10.16 -3.17 2.09
C LYS A 66 10.69 -1.87 1.50
N VAL A 67 11.60 -1.97 0.55
CA VAL A 67 12.19 -0.82 -0.15
C VAL A 67 11.11 -0.04 -0.86
N PHE A 68 10.28 -0.70 -1.67
CA PHE A 68 9.19 -0.07 -2.41
C PHE A 68 8.20 0.61 -1.47
N GLY A 69 7.79 -0.06 -0.39
CA GLY A 69 6.84 0.53 0.53
C GLY A 69 7.40 1.68 1.38
N ILE A 70 8.69 1.68 1.73
CA ILE A 70 9.32 2.83 2.40
C ILE A 70 9.40 4.01 1.42
N VAL A 71 9.80 3.75 0.17
CA VAL A 71 9.86 4.80 -0.86
C VAL A 71 8.47 5.35 -1.15
N ALA A 72 7.44 4.51 -1.24
CA ALA A 72 6.07 4.97 -1.46
C ALA A 72 5.49 5.77 -0.28
N ALA A 73 5.87 5.43 0.97
CA ALA A 73 5.43 6.15 2.16
C ALA A 73 6.00 7.57 2.27
N HIS A 74 7.23 7.78 1.78
CA HIS A 74 8.01 9.01 1.99
C HIS A 74 8.39 9.74 0.69
N GLY A 75 8.02 9.17 -0.46
CA GLY A 75 8.27 9.71 -1.79
C GLY A 75 7.13 10.58 -2.30
N GLY A 76 7.26 11.03 -3.55
CA GLY A 76 6.25 11.80 -4.26
C GLY A 76 5.69 11.03 -5.46
N LEU A 77 5.08 11.80 -6.36
CA LEU A 77 4.48 11.25 -7.58
C LEU A 77 5.50 10.51 -8.44
N GLU A 78 6.72 11.02 -8.57
CA GLU A 78 7.78 10.43 -9.42
C GLU A 78 8.11 8.99 -9.02
N GLU A 79 8.29 8.74 -7.71
CA GLU A 79 8.53 7.40 -7.20
C GLU A 79 7.31 6.47 -7.33
N LEU A 80 6.10 7.01 -7.23
CA LEU A 80 4.89 6.23 -7.39
C LEU A 80 4.64 5.84 -8.86
N GLU A 81 4.89 6.76 -9.79
CA GLU A 81 4.80 6.51 -11.23
C GLU A 81 5.81 5.45 -11.67
N ALA A 82 7.05 5.51 -11.17
CA ALA A 82 8.05 4.49 -11.47
C ALA A 82 7.66 3.09 -10.92
N LEU A 83 6.96 3.00 -9.77
CA LEU A 83 6.39 1.74 -9.30
C LEU A 83 5.26 1.23 -10.21
N VAL A 84 4.40 2.13 -10.70
CA VAL A 84 3.36 1.77 -11.67
C VAL A 84 3.97 1.25 -12.97
N ASP A 85 5.02 1.89 -13.46
CA ASP A 85 5.74 1.43 -14.65
C ASP A 85 6.37 0.06 -14.42
N LEU A 86 6.98 -0.17 -13.25
CA LEU A 86 7.51 -1.48 -12.90
C LEU A 86 6.40 -2.54 -12.85
N TRP A 87 5.25 -2.24 -12.24
CA TRP A 87 4.10 -3.14 -12.18
C TRP A 87 3.55 -3.49 -13.57
N LYS A 88 3.41 -2.51 -14.46
CA LYS A 88 2.88 -2.71 -15.82
C LYS A 88 3.83 -3.50 -16.72
N ASN A 89 5.14 -3.36 -16.53
CA ASN A 89 6.14 -3.89 -17.45
C ASN A 89 6.92 -5.10 -16.93
N SER A 90 6.88 -5.41 -15.63
CA SER A 90 7.59 -6.56 -15.07
C SER A 90 6.83 -7.87 -15.28
N PHE A 91 7.57 -8.92 -15.62
CA PHE A 91 7.11 -10.32 -15.65
C PHE A 91 7.51 -11.10 -14.39
N ASN A 92 8.18 -10.45 -13.44
CA ASN A 92 8.59 -11.05 -12.18
C ASN A 92 7.49 -10.81 -11.13
N GLU A 93 6.72 -11.85 -10.82
CA GLU A 93 5.64 -11.76 -9.84
C GLU A 93 6.12 -11.26 -8.46
N GLY A 94 7.38 -11.55 -8.10
CA GLY A 94 8.02 -11.12 -6.85
C GLY A 94 8.39 -9.64 -6.79
N GLU A 95 8.07 -8.85 -7.80
CA GLU A 95 8.17 -7.39 -7.77
C GLU A 95 6.98 -6.70 -8.44
N GLN A 96 6.31 -7.35 -9.39
CA GLN A 96 5.14 -6.83 -10.07
C GLN A 96 4.01 -6.50 -9.07
N TYR A 97 3.57 -7.48 -8.29
CA TYR A 97 2.52 -7.25 -7.28
C TYR A 97 3.02 -6.35 -6.14
N PRO A 98 4.20 -6.56 -5.56
CA PRO A 98 4.77 -5.63 -4.58
C PRO A 98 4.79 -4.17 -5.02
N ALA A 99 5.05 -3.89 -6.30
CA ALA A 99 5.07 -2.53 -6.83
C ALA A 99 3.67 -1.90 -6.82
N LEU A 100 2.64 -2.64 -7.23
CA LEU A 100 1.23 -2.20 -7.14
C LEU A 100 0.80 -2.01 -5.69
N GLU A 101 1.05 -3.01 -4.84
CA GLU A 101 0.63 -3.01 -3.44
C GLU A 101 1.19 -1.81 -2.69
N CYS A 102 2.49 -1.54 -2.86
CA CYS A 102 3.18 -0.49 -2.12
C CYS A 102 2.67 0.92 -2.42
N LEU A 103 1.93 1.14 -3.52
CA LEU A 103 1.30 2.43 -3.79
C LEU A 103 0.37 2.86 -2.64
N GLY A 104 -0.28 1.89 -1.98
CA GLY A 104 -1.16 2.15 -0.84
C GLY A 104 -0.44 2.68 0.40
N ARG A 105 0.90 2.69 0.44
CA ARG A 105 1.65 3.24 1.59
C ARG A 105 1.76 4.75 1.61
N SER A 106 1.39 5.44 0.52
CA SER A 106 1.47 6.89 0.49
C SER A 106 0.67 7.52 1.63
N THR A 107 1.23 8.55 2.24
CA THR A 107 0.57 9.33 3.30
C THR A 107 -0.05 10.62 2.75
N ASN A 108 0.13 10.91 1.47
CA ASN A 108 -0.42 12.08 0.79
C ASN A 108 -1.79 11.74 0.19
N ALA A 109 -2.83 12.50 0.57
CA ALA A 109 -4.21 12.32 0.13
C ALA A 109 -4.36 12.16 -1.40
N GLU A 110 -3.77 13.08 -2.18
CA GLU A 110 -3.90 13.08 -3.64
C GLU A 110 -3.23 11.85 -4.27
N LEU A 111 -2.07 11.44 -3.72
CA LEU A 111 -1.36 10.25 -4.19
C LEU A 111 -2.11 8.97 -3.83
N VAL A 112 -2.75 8.91 -2.66
CA VAL A 112 -3.61 7.78 -2.30
C VAL A 112 -4.83 7.72 -3.24
N LYS A 113 -5.53 8.83 -3.47
CA LYS A 113 -6.65 8.88 -4.44
C LYS A 113 -6.23 8.39 -5.81
N TRP A 114 -5.07 8.86 -6.28
CA TRP A 114 -4.47 8.40 -7.53
C TRP A 114 -4.17 6.89 -7.51
N ALA A 115 -3.60 6.36 -6.43
CA ALA A 115 -3.34 4.92 -6.29
C ALA A 115 -4.65 4.10 -6.29
N LEU A 116 -5.69 4.57 -5.60
CA LEU A 116 -7.01 3.92 -5.56
C LEU A 116 -7.73 3.96 -6.91
N SER A 117 -7.39 4.90 -7.81
CA SER A 117 -7.95 4.94 -9.16
C SER A 117 -7.62 3.71 -10.02
N TYR A 118 -6.60 2.93 -9.65
CA TYR A 118 -6.27 1.67 -10.31
C TYR A 118 -7.18 0.51 -9.91
N LEU A 119 -7.96 0.65 -8.83
CA LEU A 119 -8.91 -0.37 -8.41
C LEU A 119 -10.04 -0.53 -9.42
N LEU A 120 -10.51 -1.77 -9.58
CA LEU A 120 -11.58 -2.13 -10.52
C LEU A 120 -11.25 -1.73 -11.97
N THR A 121 -9.96 -1.69 -12.33
CA THR A 121 -9.50 -1.63 -13.71
C THR A 121 -9.17 -3.05 -14.19
N ASP A 122 -9.19 -3.28 -15.51
CA ASP A 122 -8.83 -4.59 -16.09
C ASP A 122 -7.41 -5.06 -15.69
N ALA A 123 -6.53 -4.11 -15.36
CA ALA A 123 -5.16 -4.36 -14.95
C ALA A 123 -5.06 -4.90 -13.51
N VAL A 124 -5.99 -4.55 -12.62
CA VAL A 124 -5.98 -4.97 -11.21
C VAL A 124 -7.04 -6.03 -10.97
N LYS A 125 -6.63 -7.29 -11.04
CA LYS A 125 -7.48 -8.42 -10.66
C LYS A 125 -7.61 -8.53 -9.14
N ASN A 126 -8.67 -9.20 -8.70
CA ASN A 126 -9.06 -9.47 -7.31
C ASN A 126 -7.95 -9.55 -6.25
N HIS A 127 -6.85 -10.28 -6.51
CA HIS A 127 -5.74 -10.40 -5.54
C HIS A 127 -4.95 -9.10 -5.35
N GLY A 128 -4.66 -8.35 -6.42
CA GLY A 128 -3.93 -7.07 -6.33
C GLY A 128 -4.75 -5.97 -5.64
N MET A 129 -6.08 -6.00 -5.84
CA MET A 129 -7.00 -5.10 -5.16
C MET A 129 -6.97 -5.28 -3.64
N PHE A 130 -6.98 -6.52 -3.14
CA PHE A 130 -6.95 -6.77 -1.69
C PHE A 130 -5.71 -6.17 -1.03
N TYR A 131 -4.52 -6.40 -1.57
CA TYR A 131 -3.29 -5.94 -0.91
C TYR A 131 -3.04 -4.43 -1.03
N LEU A 132 -3.40 -3.81 -2.16
CA LEU A 132 -3.35 -2.35 -2.30
C LEU A 132 -4.25 -1.68 -1.25
N THR A 133 -5.48 -2.19 -1.10
CA THR A 133 -6.46 -1.63 -0.18
C THR A 133 -6.10 -1.92 1.28
N TRP A 134 -5.54 -3.09 1.58
CA TRP A 134 -4.96 -3.42 2.87
C TRP A 134 -3.84 -2.45 3.29
N LEU A 135 -2.94 -2.09 2.38
CA LEU A 135 -1.88 -1.13 2.68
C LEU A 135 -2.40 0.30 2.83
N ALA A 136 -3.32 0.74 1.97
CA ALA A 136 -3.97 2.04 2.08
C ALA A 136 -4.69 2.18 3.44
N GLY A 137 -5.54 1.21 3.79
CA GLY A 137 -6.26 1.19 5.05
C GLY A 137 -5.38 1.01 6.30
N GLY A 138 -4.10 0.69 6.13
CA GLY A 138 -3.12 0.64 7.22
C GLY A 138 -2.58 2.02 7.65
N THR A 139 -3.00 3.10 7.00
CA THR A 139 -2.58 4.48 7.33
C THR A 139 -3.81 5.35 7.61
N ALA A 140 -3.70 6.31 8.53
CA ALA A 140 -4.85 7.16 8.89
C ALA A 140 -5.41 7.93 7.68
N GLN A 141 -4.54 8.50 6.83
CA GLN A 141 -4.99 9.17 5.61
C GLN A 141 -5.57 8.16 4.61
N GLY A 142 -4.89 7.03 4.40
CA GLY A 142 -5.34 6.06 3.41
C GLY A 142 -6.68 5.40 3.77
N SER A 143 -7.00 5.21 5.04
CA SER A 143 -8.33 4.73 5.46
C SER A 143 -9.44 5.74 5.14
N ILE A 144 -9.17 7.04 5.29
CA ILE A 144 -10.11 8.10 4.92
C ILE A 144 -10.38 8.04 3.41
N GLU A 145 -9.32 8.06 2.60
CA GLU A 145 -9.46 8.06 1.15
C GLU A 145 -10.08 6.76 0.62
N LEU A 146 -9.76 5.63 1.25
CA LEU A 146 -10.31 4.33 0.91
C LEU A 146 -11.81 4.27 1.21
N TRP A 147 -12.24 4.85 2.32
CA TRP A 147 -13.65 4.94 2.68
C TRP A 147 -14.41 5.86 1.71
N GLU A 148 -13.88 7.05 1.42
CA GLU A 148 -14.48 7.96 0.41
C GLU A 148 -14.62 7.26 -0.94
N TRP A 149 -13.56 6.63 -1.43
CA TRP A 149 -13.59 5.87 -2.68
C TRP A 149 -14.62 4.72 -2.66
N ALA A 150 -14.73 4.01 -1.54
CA ALA A 150 -15.70 2.92 -1.38
C ALA A 150 -17.15 3.42 -1.44
N GLN A 151 -17.44 4.58 -0.86
CA GLN A 151 -18.76 5.20 -0.92
C GLN A 151 -19.13 5.56 -2.37
N GLU A 152 -18.19 6.16 -3.12
CA GLU A 152 -18.39 6.55 -4.52
C GLU A 152 -18.54 5.36 -5.47
N ASN A 153 -17.90 4.23 -5.14
CA ASN A 153 -17.83 3.05 -6.02
C ASN A 153 -18.66 1.87 -5.51
N LEU A 154 -19.53 2.06 -4.51
CA LEU A 154 -20.28 0.96 -3.87
C LEU A 154 -21.03 0.08 -4.88
N GLU A 155 -21.72 0.69 -5.84
CA GLU A 155 -22.44 -0.07 -6.88
C GLU A 155 -21.52 -0.95 -7.73
N ARG A 156 -20.32 -0.45 -8.05
CA ARG A 156 -19.33 -1.20 -8.83
C ARG A 156 -18.76 -2.34 -8.00
N ILE A 157 -18.46 -2.09 -6.74
CA ILE A 157 -18.00 -3.11 -5.79
C ILE A 157 -19.03 -4.25 -5.71
N GLU A 158 -20.32 -3.93 -5.55
CA GLU A 158 -21.40 -4.93 -5.47
C GLU A 158 -21.55 -5.77 -6.76
N LYS A 159 -21.26 -5.19 -7.93
CA LYS A 159 -21.45 -5.84 -9.24
C LYS A 159 -20.21 -6.61 -9.73
N GLU A 160 -19.02 -6.06 -9.48
CA GLU A 160 -17.76 -6.51 -10.09
C GLU A 160 -16.90 -7.34 -9.13
N VAL A 161 -17.07 -7.20 -7.82
CA VAL A 161 -16.22 -7.83 -6.80
C VAL A 161 -16.92 -9.01 -6.14
N LEU A 162 -16.19 -10.11 -5.95
CA LEU A 162 -16.69 -11.27 -5.19
C LEU A 162 -17.04 -10.86 -3.75
N VAL A 163 -18.18 -11.32 -3.23
CA VAL A 163 -18.73 -10.92 -1.92
C VAL A 163 -17.73 -11.03 -0.76
N ASP A 164 -16.91 -12.09 -0.74
CA ASP A 164 -15.90 -12.30 0.30
C ASP A 164 -14.79 -11.23 0.24
N ILE A 165 -14.38 -10.85 -0.98
CA ILE A 165 -13.35 -9.82 -1.21
C ILE A 165 -13.91 -8.43 -0.91
N ALA A 166 -15.16 -8.16 -1.32
CA ALA A 166 -15.85 -6.91 -1.00
C ALA A 166 -15.98 -6.72 0.52
N SER A 167 -16.30 -7.78 1.25
CA SER A 167 -16.43 -7.74 2.72
C SER A 167 -15.08 -7.46 3.40
N LEU A 168 -14.00 -8.10 2.94
CA LEU A 168 -12.64 -7.85 3.45
C LEU A 168 -12.18 -6.41 3.17
N PHE A 169 -12.38 -5.96 1.93
CA PHE A 169 -12.08 -4.61 1.48
C PHE A 169 -12.79 -3.55 2.34
N LEU A 170 -14.13 -3.68 2.50
CA LEU A 170 -14.92 -2.75 3.30
C LEU A 170 -14.51 -2.81 4.78
N GLY A 171 -14.22 -4.02 5.30
CA GLY A 171 -13.71 -4.17 6.65
C GLY A 171 -12.41 -3.40 6.88
N THR A 172 -11.46 -3.50 5.96
CA THR A 172 -10.19 -2.76 6.00
C THR A 172 -10.39 -1.25 5.90
N ALA A 173 -11.28 -0.78 5.01
CA ALA A 173 -11.59 0.64 4.88
C ALA A 173 -12.13 1.23 6.18
N LEU A 174 -12.98 0.48 6.88
CA LEU A 174 -13.60 0.90 8.12
C LEU A 174 -12.68 0.75 9.35
N GLU A 175 -11.77 -0.23 9.36
CA GLU A 175 -10.90 -0.51 10.51
C GLU A 175 -10.02 0.68 10.90
N GLY A 176 -9.52 1.43 9.92
CA GLY A 176 -8.65 2.60 10.16
C GLY A 176 -9.40 3.91 10.45
N LEU A 177 -10.73 3.87 10.53
CA LEU A 177 -11.54 5.01 10.95
C LEU A 177 -11.66 5.02 12.48
N HIS A 178 -11.26 6.12 13.12
CA HIS A 178 -11.06 6.17 14.58
C HIS A 178 -11.68 7.37 15.28
N THR A 179 -12.38 8.25 14.55
CA THR A 179 -13.05 9.43 15.12
C THR A 179 -14.56 9.21 15.23
N GLN A 180 -15.20 9.93 16.17
CA GLN A 180 -16.65 9.88 16.32
C GLN A 180 -17.36 10.35 15.05
N GLU A 181 -16.82 11.36 14.36
CA GLU A 181 -17.37 11.88 13.11
C GLU A 181 -17.38 10.81 12.01
N GLN A 182 -16.25 10.10 11.83
CA GLN A 182 -16.18 8.99 10.87
C GLN A 182 -17.16 7.86 11.21
N ILE A 183 -17.33 7.52 12.49
CA ILE A 183 -18.29 6.50 12.91
C ILE A 183 -19.74 6.92 12.55
N GLU A 184 -20.09 8.19 12.77
CA GLU A 184 -21.42 8.69 12.42
C GLU A 184 -21.62 8.76 10.90
N ASP A 185 -20.60 9.12 10.12
CA ASP A 185 -20.67 9.07 8.66
C ASP A 185 -20.95 7.65 8.16
N VAL A 186 -20.21 6.66 8.67
CA VAL A 186 -20.40 5.24 8.32
C VAL A 186 -21.83 4.79 8.62
N LYS A 187 -22.36 5.13 9.81
CA LYS A 187 -23.76 4.83 10.16
C LYS A 187 -24.74 5.51 9.21
N ALA A 188 -24.55 6.79 8.92
CA ALA A 188 -25.41 7.56 8.04
C ALA A 188 -25.40 7.00 6.62
N PHE A 189 -24.24 6.57 6.12
CA PHE A 189 -24.10 5.94 4.81
C PHE A 189 -24.92 4.64 4.70
N PHE A 190 -24.74 3.69 5.63
CA PHE A 190 -25.47 2.41 5.57
C PHE A 190 -26.96 2.54 5.91
N CYS A 191 -27.36 3.49 6.75
CA CYS A 191 -28.76 3.80 6.99
C CYS A 191 -29.45 4.35 5.72
N ARG A 192 -28.79 5.28 5.00
CA ARG A 192 -29.28 5.81 3.72
C ARG A 192 -29.38 4.73 2.64
N ALA A 193 -28.32 3.95 2.44
CA ALA A 193 -28.30 2.87 1.45
C ALA A 193 -29.42 1.84 1.69
N ARG A 194 -29.71 1.53 2.96
CA ARG A 194 -30.84 0.65 3.34
C ARG A 194 -32.21 1.29 3.09
N TYR A 195 -32.33 2.60 3.26
CA TYR A 195 -33.57 3.34 2.98
C TYR A 195 -33.87 3.42 1.48
N GLU A 196 -32.86 3.71 0.66
CA GLU A 196 -32.99 3.77 -0.81
C GLU A 196 -33.31 2.40 -1.44
N LYS A 197 -32.79 1.30 -0.85
CA LYS A 197 -33.08 -0.07 -1.27
C LYS A 197 -34.37 -0.65 -0.66
N SER A 198 -35.10 0.10 0.17
CA SER A 198 -36.38 -0.34 0.74
C SER A 198 -37.49 -0.35 -0.33
N PRO A 199 -38.37 -1.36 -0.37
CA PRO A 199 -39.57 -1.33 -1.22
C PRO A 199 -40.55 -0.20 -0.84
N TYR A 200 -40.27 0.50 0.26
CA TYR A 200 -40.99 1.69 0.73
C TYR A 200 -40.10 2.95 0.66
N GLY A 201 -39.18 3.02 -0.32
CA GLY A 201 -38.26 4.15 -0.50
C GLY A 201 -38.99 5.51 -0.49
N PRO A 202 -38.25 6.60 -0.22
CA PRO A 202 -38.69 7.82 0.45
C PRO A 202 -40.10 7.86 1.06
#